data_AF-A0A522RV18-F1
#
_entry.id   AF-A0A522RV18-F1
#
_cell.length_a   1.000
_cell.length_b   1.000
_cell.length_c   1.000
_cell.angle_alpha   90.00
_cell.angle_beta   90.00
_cell.angle_gamma   90.00
#
_symmetry.space_group_name_H-M   'P 1'
#
loop_
_entity.id
_entity.type
_entity.pdbx_description
1 polymer ?
#
loop_
_entity_poly.entity_id
_entity_poly.type
_entity_poly.pdbx_seq_one_letter_code
_entity_poly.pdbx_strand_id
1 'polypeptide(L)'
;MPIYVFRCDDCGEKFERLQKLSDADPDTCPHCGETGNVRRQVTAPAFRLAGSGWYETDFKSAGEHKYNLAGGGADRAPGTASAAAPSQSAGAAKPAAAGGD
;
A
#
# COMPACT_ATOMS: atom_id res chain seq x y z
N MET A 1 8.10 -4.62 18.87
CA MET A 1 7.17 -4.08 19.88
C MET A 1 6.89 -2.64 19.50
N PRO A 2 5.66 -2.26 19.15
CA PRO A 2 5.31 -0.87 18.86
C PRO A 2 5.50 0.04 20.09
N ILE A 3 5.73 1.33 19.84
CA ILE A 3 5.62 2.39 20.84
C ILE A 3 4.22 2.97 20.73
N TYR A 4 3.49 3.02 21.83
CA TYR A 4 2.21 3.69 21.92
C TYR A 4 2.34 4.93 22.79
N VAL A 5 1.64 5.98 22.39
CA VAL A 5 1.53 7.23 23.15
C VAL A 5 0.26 7.15 23.98
N PHE A 6 0.34 7.57 25.24
CA PHE A 6 -0.77 7.67 26.18
C PHE A 6 -0.89 9.11 26.68
N ARG A 7 -2.09 9.47 27.10
CA ARG A 7 -2.37 10.74 27.79
C ARG A 7 -3.20 10.45 29.04
N CYS A 8 -2.80 11.05 30.15
CA CYS A 8 -3.62 11.09 31.35
C CYS A 8 -4.56 12.28 31.26
N ASP A 9 -5.85 12.07 31.50
CA ASP A 9 -6.84 13.15 31.48
C ASP A 9 -6.88 13.93 32.82
N ASP A 10 -6.30 13.40 33.90
CA ASP A 10 -6.21 14.10 35.20
C ASP A 10 -5.10 15.17 35.22
N CYS A 11 -3.86 14.80 34.89
CA CYS A 11 -2.73 15.73 34.86
C CYS A 11 -2.44 16.32 33.47
N GLY A 12 -3.08 15.78 32.43
CA GLY A 12 -2.93 16.25 31.04
C GLY A 12 -1.65 15.77 30.34
N GLU A 13 -0.71 15.18 31.06
CA GLU A 13 0.60 14.77 30.57
C GLU A 13 0.53 13.57 29.62
N LYS A 14 1.48 13.56 28.68
CA LYS A 14 1.66 12.47 27.71
C LYS A 14 2.87 11.62 28.09
N PHE A 15 2.81 10.35 27.76
CA PHE A 15 3.94 9.44 27.92
C PHE A 15 3.92 8.35 26.85
N GLU A 16 5.10 7.79 26.58
CA GLU A 16 5.28 6.73 25.61
C GLU A 16 5.60 5.42 26.30
N ARG A 17 5.09 4.31 25.74
CA ARG A 17 5.37 2.98 26.26
C ARG A 17 5.55 1.99 25.13
N LEU A 18 6.60 1.16 25.25
CA LEU A 18 6.81 0.01 24.40
C LEU A 18 5.85 -1.12 24.84
N GLN A 19 4.91 -1.52 23.99
CA GLN A 19 3.83 -2.44 24.40
C GLN A 19 3.36 -3.30 23.21
N LYS A 20 2.95 -4.57 23.45
CA LYS A 20 2.37 -5.41 22.39
C LYS A 20 0.97 -4.91 22.08
N LEU A 21 0.51 -5.16 20.86
CA LEU A 21 -0.86 -4.86 20.47
C LEU A 21 -1.89 -5.63 21.33
N SER A 22 -1.54 -6.83 21.78
CA SER A 22 -2.39 -7.70 22.60
C SER A 22 -2.39 -7.37 24.10
N ASP A 23 -1.48 -6.51 24.55
CA ASP A 23 -1.37 -6.18 25.97
C ASP A 23 -2.42 -5.13 26.35
N ALA A 24 -2.98 -5.24 27.56
CA ALA A 24 -3.88 -4.23 28.11
C ALA A 24 -3.18 -2.87 28.27
N ASP A 25 -3.94 -1.80 28.05
CA ASP A 25 -3.47 -0.44 28.26
C ASP A 25 -3.08 -0.19 29.73
N PRO A 26 -2.09 0.68 29.98
CA PRO A 26 -1.69 1.04 31.33
C PRO A 26 -2.84 1.80 32.02
N ASP A 27 -3.15 1.38 33.24
CA ASP A 27 -4.19 2.01 34.05
C ASP A 27 -3.65 3.19 34.86
N THR A 28 -2.38 3.16 35.24
CA THR A 28 -1.72 4.15 36.10
C THR A 28 -0.90 5.16 35.30
N CYS A 29 -1.06 6.44 35.61
CA CYS A 29 -0.20 7.51 35.06
C CYS A 29 1.17 7.52 35.75
N PRO A 30 2.30 7.46 35.01
CA PRO A 30 3.64 7.52 35.60
C PRO A 30 4.03 8.90 36.13
N HIS A 31 3.29 9.96 35.77
CA HIS A 31 3.60 11.33 36.16
C HIS A 31 2.89 11.77 37.45
N CYS A 32 1.63 11.39 37.65
CA CYS A 32 0.85 11.78 38.84
C CYS A 32 0.40 10.61 39.72
N GLY A 33 0.49 9.36 39.25
CA GLY A 33 0.08 8.18 40.03
C GLY A 33 -1.42 7.86 40.02
N GLU A 34 -2.25 8.72 39.43
CA GLU A 34 -3.70 8.47 39.29
C GLU A 34 -3.99 7.28 38.38
N THR A 35 -5.11 6.60 38.65
CA THR A 35 -5.55 5.38 37.95
C THR A 35 -6.88 5.58 37.23
N GLY A 36 -7.09 4.87 36.11
CA GLY A 36 -8.38 4.81 35.42
C GLY A 36 -8.62 5.88 34.35
N ASN A 37 -7.87 6.99 34.36
CA ASN A 37 -8.02 8.10 33.40
C ASN A 37 -6.83 8.21 32.44
N VAL A 38 -6.32 7.07 31.97
CA VAL A 38 -5.25 6.99 30.98
C VAL A 38 -5.81 6.45 29.66
N ARG A 39 -5.57 7.18 28.56
CA ARG A 39 -6.04 6.79 27.22
C ARG A 39 -4.94 6.74 26.19
N ARG A 40 -4.95 5.70 25.35
CA ARG A 40 -4.06 5.58 24.19
C ARG A 40 -4.38 6.68 23.18
N GLN A 41 -3.35 7.41 22.76
CA GLN A 41 -3.45 8.43 21.73
C GLN A 41 -3.18 7.78 20.37
N VAL A 42 -4.20 7.79 19.51
CA VAL A 42 -4.04 7.39 18.11
C VAL A 42 -3.46 8.58 17.34
N THR A 43 -2.23 8.44 16.86
CA THR A 43 -1.60 9.41 15.97
C THR A 43 -1.90 9.02 14.52
N ALA A 44 -1.95 10.00 13.60
CA ALA A 44 -2.14 9.72 12.18
C ALA A 44 -0.83 9.16 11.59
N PRO A 45 -0.75 7.86 11.25
CA PRO A 45 0.46 7.34 10.64
C PRO A 45 0.50 7.78 9.17
N ALA A 46 1.69 8.12 8.68
CA ALA A 46 1.92 8.18 7.24
C ALA A 46 2.13 6.76 6.74
N PHE A 47 1.25 6.28 5.88
CA PHE A 47 1.42 4.99 5.19
C PHE A 47 1.42 5.21 3.68
N ARG A 48 2.20 4.39 2.98
CA ARG A 48 2.28 4.34 1.52
C ARG A 48 2.10 2.89 1.11
N LEU A 49 1.25 2.64 0.13
CA LEU A 49 1.14 1.33 -0.50
C LEU A 49 2.10 1.32 -1.68
N ALA A 50 2.96 0.30 -1.77
CA ALA A 50 3.91 0.13 -2.85
C ALA A 50 3.49 -1.05 -3.74
N GLY A 51 3.64 -0.89 -5.06
CA GLY A 51 3.42 -1.95 -6.06
C GLY A 51 2.40 -1.56 -7.13
N SER A 52 2.45 -2.23 -8.29
CA SER A 52 1.72 -1.86 -9.52
C SER A 52 0.18 -2.06 -9.47
N GLY A 53 -0.43 -2.08 -8.29
CA GLY A 53 -1.86 -2.29 -8.10
C GLY A 53 -2.71 -1.06 -8.44
N TRP A 54 -4.02 -1.23 -8.26
CA TRP A 54 -5.05 -0.23 -8.55
C TRP A 54 -4.79 1.13 -7.89
N TYR A 55 -4.32 1.15 -6.64
CA TYR A 55 -4.04 2.40 -5.90
C TYR A 55 -2.94 3.27 -6.52
N GLU A 56 -1.96 2.68 -7.21
CA GLU A 56 -0.88 3.44 -7.85
C GLU A 56 -1.25 3.91 -9.27
N THR A 57 -2.17 3.21 -9.95
CA THR A 57 -2.37 3.31 -11.40
C THR A 57 -3.72 3.88 -11.84
N ASP A 58 -4.80 3.70 -11.07
CA ASP A 58 -6.18 3.94 -11.54
C ASP A 58 -6.72 5.34 -11.21
N PHE A 59 -6.19 6.01 -10.18
CA PHE A 59 -6.63 7.35 -9.76
C PHE A 59 -6.16 8.49 -10.69
N LYS A 60 -5.80 8.19 -11.94
CA LYS A 60 -5.06 9.10 -12.81
C LYS A 60 -5.82 9.36 -14.09
N SER A 61 -5.83 10.62 -14.53
CA SER A 61 -6.45 10.98 -15.80
C SER A 61 -5.60 10.46 -16.96
N ALA A 62 -6.23 10.14 -18.08
CA ALA A 62 -5.53 9.67 -19.27
C ALA A 62 -4.42 10.66 -19.68
N GLY A 63 -3.17 10.19 -19.70
CA GLY A 63 -1.97 11.00 -20.01
C GLY A 63 -1.14 11.44 -18.80
N GLU A 64 -1.57 11.17 -17.57
CA GLU A 64 -0.80 11.53 -16.38
C GLU A 64 0.23 10.44 -16.00
N HIS A 65 1.51 10.74 -16.16
CA HIS A 65 2.62 9.82 -15.83
C HIS A 65 3.19 9.97 -14.40
N LYS A 66 2.60 10.83 -13.55
CA LYS A 66 3.03 11.03 -12.15
C LYS A 66 2.53 9.94 -11.19
N TYR A 67 3.10 8.75 -11.23
CA TYR A 67 2.64 7.67 -10.34
C TYR A 67 3.01 7.99 -8.89
N ASN A 68 2.16 7.59 -7.95
CA ASN A 68 2.46 7.67 -6.51
C ASN A 68 3.40 6.54 -6.07
N LEU A 69 4.42 6.25 -6.88
CA LEU A 69 5.41 5.20 -6.64
C LEU A 69 6.23 5.54 -5.40
N ALA A 70 6.44 4.55 -4.54
CA ALA A 70 7.37 4.67 -3.42
C ALA A 70 8.81 4.68 -3.96
N GLY A 71 9.50 5.82 -3.81
CA GLY A 71 10.86 6.05 -4.32
C GLY A 71 10.83 7.03 -5.49
N GLY A 72 11.29 8.26 -5.26
CA GLY A 72 11.28 9.32 -6.27
C GLY A 72 12.09 8.92 -7.51
N GLY A 73 11.49 9.10 -8.68
CA GLY A 73 12.19 8.93 -9.97
C GLY A 73 11.27 8.35 -11.03
N ALA A 74 10.95 9.18 -12.02
CA ALA A 74 10.09 8.90 -13.16
C ALA A 74 10.75 8.00 -14.22
N ASP A 75 11.44 6.94 -13.80
CA ASP A 75 12.28 6.12 -14.67
C ASP A 75 12.04 4.62 -14.47
N ARG A 76 10.78 4.19 -14.48
CA ARG A 76 10.45 2.79 -14.81
C ARG A 76 9.27 2.76 -15.77
N ALA A 77 9.58 2.42 -17.02
CA ALA A 77 8.59 2.05 -18.01
C ALA A 77 7.74 0.88 -17.48
N PRO A 78 6.42 0.87 -17.73
CA PRO A 78 5.57 -0.24 -17.32
C PRO A 78 6.02 -1.50 -18.04
N GLY A 79 6.47 -2.49 -17.27
CA GLY A 79 6.78 -3.82 -17.78
C GLY A 79 5.52 -4.45 -18.33
N THR A 80 5.45 -4.54 -19.66
CA THR A 80 4.50 -5.36 -20.40
C THR A 80 4.80 -6.82 -20.11
N ALA A 81 4.28 -7.37 -19.01
CA ALA A 81 4.14 -8.81 -18.85
C ALA A 81 2.95 -9.28 -19.68
N SER A 82 3.12 -9.32 -21.00
CA SER A 82 2.30 -10.17 -21.87
C SER A 82 3.12 -10.52 -23.10
N ALA A 83 3.85 -11.63 -22.99
CA ALA A 83 4.38 -12.34 -24.14
C ALA A 83 4.03 -13.82 -23.93
N ALA A 84 2.87 -14.19 -24.48
CA ALA A 84 2.54 -15.56 -24.78
C ALA A 84 3.66 -16.19 -25.65
N ALA A 85 3.94 -17.46 -25.39
CA ALA A 85 4.96 -18.25 -26.04
C ALA A 85 4.83 -18.28 -27.58
N PRO A 86 5.95 -18.43 -28.33
CA PRO A 86 5.93 -18.43 -29.78
C PRO A 86 5.52 -19.82 -30.30
N SER A 87 4.68 -19.86 -31.34
CA SER A 87 4.55 -21.04 -32.20
C SER A 87 4.75 -20.64 -33.65
N GLN A 88 5.52 -21.49 -34.30
CA GLN A 88 6.38 -21.25 -35.45
C GLN A 88 5.63 -21.18 -36.79
N SER A 89 6.31 -20.54 -37.73
CA SER A 89 6.05 -20.46 -39.17
C SER A 89 6.27 -21.80 -39.89
N ALA A 90 5.39 -22.11 -40.85
CA ALA A 90 5.59 -22.81 -42.14
C ALA A 90 4.21 -23.34 -42.59
N GLY A 91 3.71 -23.24 -43.82
CA GLY A 91 4.28 -22.97 -45.13
C GLY A 91 3.49 -23.82 -46.14
N ALA A 92 3.02 -23.19 -47.22
CA ALA A 92 2.58 -23.77 -48.51
C ALA A 92 1.31 -24.65 -48.58
N ALA A 93 0.30 -24.21 -49.36
CA ALA A 93 0.05 -24.69 -50.74
C ALA A 93 -1.36 -24.30 -51.25
N LYS A 94 -1.41 -23.66 -52.43
CA LYS A 94 -2.58 -23.56 -53.34
C LYS A 94 -2.58 -24.81 -54.25
N PRO A 95 -3.72 -25.33 -54.79
CA PRO A 95 -4.43 -24.81 -55.98
C PRO A 95 -5.99 -24.83 -55.82
N ALA A 96 -6.77 -23.86 -56.32
CA ALA A 96 -7.37 -23.67 -57.66
C ALA A 96 -8.80 -24.27 -57.92
N ALA A 97 -9.73 -23.37 -58.30
CA ALA A 97 -10.83 -23.44 -59.29
C ALA A 97 -12.16 -24.22 -59.05
N ALA A 98 -13.30 -23.49 -59.15
CA ALA A 98 -14.50 -23.69 -60.02
C ALA A 98 -15.71 -22.91 -59.41
N GLY A 99 -16.26 -21.86 -60.05
CA GLY A 99 -17.54 -21.83 -60.79
C GLY A 99 -18.75 -21.73 -59.84
N GLY A 100 -19.72 -20.81 -59.88
CA GLY A 100 -20.34 -20.00 -60.93
C GLY A 100 -21.86 -20.12 -60.75
N ASP A 101 -22.59 -18.99 -60.75
CA ASP A 101 -24.06 -18.78 -60.70
C ASP A 101 -24.83 -19.23 -59.44
#